data_AF-A0A972ANL7-F1
#
_entry.id   AF-A0A972ANL7-F1
#
_cell.length_a   1.000
_cell.length_b   1.000
_cell.length_c   1.000
_cell.angle_alpha   90.00
_cell.angle_beta   90.00
_cell.angle_gamma   90.00
#
_symmetry.space_group_name_H-M   'P 1'
#
loop_
_entity.id
_entity.type
_entity.pdbx_description
1 polymer ?
#
loop_
_entity_poly.entity_id
_entity_poly.type
_entity_poly.pdbx_seq_one_letter_code
_entity_poly.pdbx_strand_id
1 'polypeptide(L)'
;DAGFASAEHKETLIAMGVKRVALRLRGRKKEYEKESWYKRLQRFRAGIEGTISLLKRKYGLKRSLYKGTAGSRQWVGFGIMAYNLQRIAQLV
;
A
#
# COMPACT_ATOMS: atom_id res chain seq x y z
N ASP A 1 -6.01 8.72 6.52
CA ASP A 1 -6.42 7.62 5.64
C ASP A 1 -7.68 6.85 6.06
N ALA A 2 -8.60 7.45 6.83
CA ALA A 2 -9.88 6.81 7.20
C ALA A 2 -10.99 7.14 6.18
N GLY A 3 -10.62 7.43 4.92
CA GLY A 3 -11.53 7.95 3.89
C GLY A 3 -12.34 6.86 3.19
N PHE A 4 -11.75 5.66 3.04
CA PHE A 4 -12.31 4.56 2.24
C PHE A 4 -12.73 3.34 3.09
N ALA A 5 -12.56 3.41 4.40
CA ALA A 5 -12.91 2.32 5.31
C ALA A 5 -14.38 2.45 5.74
N SER A 6 -15.19 1.45 5.41
CA SER A 6 -16.59 1.31 5.85
C SER A 6 -16.77 0.07 6.72
N ALA A 7 -17.86 0.04 7.50
CA ALA A 7 -18.23 -1.15 8.28
C ALA A 7 -18.54 -2.34 7.35
N GLU A 8 -19.23 -2.08 6.25
CA GLU A 8 -19.53 -3.05 5.20
C GLU A 8 -18.25 -3.71 4.64
N HIS A 9 -17.20 -2.94 4.31
CA HIS A 9 -15.93 -3.52 3.85
C HIS A 9 -15.32 -4.46 4.89
N LYS A 10 -15.44 -4.12 6.17
CA LYS A 10 -14.93 -4.97 7.25
C LYS A 10 -15.70 -6.29 7.31
N GLU A 11 -17.02 -6.24 7.22
CA GLU A 11 -17.89 -7.43 7.22
C GLU A 11 -17.61 -8.32 6.01
N THR A 12 -17.49 -7.74 4.82
CA THR A 12 -17.11 -8.49 3.61
C THR A 12 -15.77 -9.18 3.76
N LEU A 13 -14.75 -8.50 4.30
CA LEU A 13 -13.43 -9.11 4.53
C LEU A 13 -13.50 -10.26 5.54
N ILE A 14 -14.31 -10.12 6.59
CA ILE A 14 -14.52 -11.19 7.57
C ILE A 14 -15.23 -12.38 6.91
N ALA A 15 -16.26 -12.13 6.09
CA ALA A 15 -16.97 -13.17 5.35
C ALA A 15 -16.05 -13.90 4.35
N MET A 16 -15.07 -13.21 3.78
CA MET A 16 -14.02 -13.80 2.93
C MET A 16 -12.94 -14.57 3.73
N GLY A 17 -13.06 -14.68 5.06
CA GLY A 17 -12.14 -15.43 5.91
C GLY A 17 -10.89 -14.66 6.35
N VAL A 18 -10.85 -13.33 6.19
CA VAL A 18 -9.71 -12.52 6.64
C VAL A 18 -9.65 -12.49 8.16
N LYS A 19 -8.63 -13.15 8.73
CA LYS A 19 -8.45 -13.32 10.18
C LYS A 19 -8.25 -12.02 10.96
N ARG A 20 -7.60 -11.01 10.35
CA ARG A 20 -7.25 -9.74 11.00
C ARG A 20 -7.44 -8.57 10.04
N VAL A 21 -8.48 -7.78 10.29
CA VAL A 21 -8.81 -6.60 9.48
C VAL A 21 -8.37 -5.34 10.21
N ALA A 22 -7.37 -4.65 9.66
CA ALA A 22 -6.85 -3.38 10.20
C ALA A 22 -7.40 -2.16 9.44
N LEU A 23 -8.72 -2.09 9.29
CA LEU A 23 -9.39 -0.92 8.73
C LEU A 23 -9.61 0.13 9.84
N ARG A 24 -9.11 1.34 9.61
CA ARG A 24 -9.34 2.47 10.51
C ARG A 24 -10.66 3.14 10.13
N LEU A 25 -11.72 2.77 10.83
CA LEU A 25 -13.05 3.37 10.68
C LEU A 25 -13.08 4.78 11.27
N ARG A 26 -13.93 5.66 10.74
CA ARG A 26 -14.18 6.99 11.34
C ARG A 26 -14.92 6.83 12.67
N GLY A 27 -14.64 7.72 13.62
CA GLY A 27 -15.29 7.73 14.93
C GLY A 27 -14.38 7.28 16.07
N ARG A 28 -14.98 6.75 17.14
CA ARG A 28 -14.26 6.35 18.36
C ARG A 28 -13.32 5.18 18.09
N LYS A 29 -12.07 5.30 18.55
CA LYS A 29 -11.08 4.24 18.50
C LYS A 29 -11.62 3.00 19.20
N LYS A 30 -11.49 1.84 18.56
CA LYS A 30 -11.82 0.55 19.18
C LYS A 30 -10.65 0.05 20.02
N GLU A 31 -10.93 -0.76 21.03
CA GLU A 31 -9.88 -1.30 21.92
C GLU A 31 -8.84 -2.12 21.17
N TYR A 32 -9.27 -2.90 20.19
CA TYR A 32 -8.37 -3.69 19.34
C TYR A 32 -7.36 -2.85 18.56
N GLU A 33 -7.56 -1.53 18.41
CA GLU A 33 -6.59 -0.65 17.75
C GLU A 33 -5.30 -0.45 18.58
N LYS A 34 -5.36 -0.74 19.88
CA LYS A 34 -4.21 -0.70 20.78
C LYS A 34 -3.34 -1.96 20.67
N GLU A 35 -3.91 -3.04 20.12
CA GLU A 35 -3.26 -4.34 20.02
C GLU A 35 -2.02 -4.30 19.12
N SER A 36 -1.05 -5.14 19.48
CA SER A 36 0.23 -5.23 18.79
C SER A 36 0.06 -5.64 17.31
N TRP A 37 -0.87 -6.55 17.03
CA TRP A 37 -1.15 -7.02 15.67
C TRP A 37 -1.74 -5.90 14.79
N TYR A 38 -2.63 -5.07 15.34
CA TYR A 38 -3.25 -3.97 14.60
C TYR A 38 -2.21 -2.91 14.27
N LYS A 39 -1.39 -2.53 15.26
CA LYS A 39 -0.27 -1.59 15.06
C LYS A 39 0.72 -2.09 14.01
N ARG A 40 1.01 -3.40 14.00
CA ARG A 40 1.89 -4.01 12.99
C ARG A 40 1.31 -3.88 11.58
N LEU A 41 0.02 -4.18 11.39
CA LEU A 41 -0.64 -4.03 10.11
C LEU A 41 -0.71 -2.56 9.65
N GLN A 42 -0.94 -1.61 10.56
CA GLN A 42 -0.91 -0.19 10.23
C GLN A 42 0.49 0.27 9.79
N ARG A 43 1.55 -0.19 10.47
CA ARG A 43 2.94 0.12 10.07
C ARG A 43 3.29 -0.48 8.72
N PHE A 44 2.86 -1.72 8.45
CA PHE A 44 3.03 -2.35 7.15
C PHE A 44 2.35 -1.54 6.03
N ARG A 45 1.12 -1.08 6.27
CA ARG A 45 0.36 -0.24 5.35
C ARG A 45 1.05 1.10 5.08
N ALA A 46 1.52 1.77 6.12
CA ALA A 46 2.32 3.00 5.99
C ALA A 46 3.63 2.76 5.21
N GLY A 47 4.25 1.59 5.37
CA GLY A 47 5.41 1.17 4.57
C GLY A 47 5.10 1.09 3.08
N ILE A 48 3.96 0.49 2.69
CA ILE A 48 3.49 0.44 1.29
C ILE A 48 3.30 1.86 0.74
N GLU A 49 2.61 2.73 1.48
CA GLU A 49 2.40 4.12 1.08
C GLU A 49 3.75 4.85 0.90
N GLY A 50 4.70 4.63 1.81
CA GLY A 50 6.06 5.15 1.71
C GLY A 50 6.78 4.70 0.44
N THR A 51 6.69 3.41 0.10
CA THR A 51 7.28 2.84 -1.13
C THR A 51 6.65 3.46 -2.38
N ILE A 52 5.32 3.58 -2.45
CA ILE A 52 4.63 4.23 -3.57
C ILE A 52 5.09 5.69 -3.70
N SER A 53 5.21 6.39 -2.58
CA SER A 53 5.67 7.78 -2.52
C SER A 53 7.10 7.93 -3.04
N LEU A 54 8.00 7.01 -2.66
CA LEU A 54 9.37 6.93 -3.16
C LEU A 54 9.41 6.66 -4.66
N LEU A 55 8.66 5.66 -5.14
CA LEU A 55 8.57 5.31 -6.56
C LEU A 55 8.12 6.50 -7.40
N LYS A 56 7.12 7.26 -6.94
CA LYS A 56 6.67 8.47 -7.62
C LYS A 56 7.73 9.57 -7.68
N ARG A 57 8.46 9.80 -6.58
CA ARG A 57 9.44 10.89 -6.47
C ARG A 57 10.80 10.59 -7.10
N LYS A 58 11.27 9.35 -7.02
CA LYS A 58 12.66 8.97 -7.38
C LYS A 58 12.76 8.01 -8.57
N TYR A 59 11.69 7.28 -8.90
CA TYR A 59 11.69 6.31 -10.00
C TYR A 59 10.74 6.70 -11.14
N GLY A 60 10.37 7.99 -11.24
CA GLY A 60 9.62 8.52 -12.38
C GLY A 60 8.17 8.05 -12.48
N LEU A 61 7.60 7.40 -11.45
CA LEU A 61 6.23 6.87 -11.51
C LEU A 61 5.13 7.91 -11.26
N LYS A 62 5.48 9.20 -11.13
CA LYS A 62 4.49 10.29 -11.04
C LYS A 62 3.76 10.52 -12.37
N ARG A 63 4.44 10.32 -13.50
CA ARG A 63 3.89 10.51 -14.86
C ARG A 63 4.63 9.61 -15.84
N SER A 64 3.87 8.87 -16.66
CA SER A 64 4.45 8.12 -17.80
C SER A 64 4.90 9.08 -18.89
N LEU A 65 6.11 8.88 -19.42
CA LEU A 65 6.56 9.54 -20.65
C LEU A 65 6.05 8.84 -21.91
N TYR A 66 5.64 7.57 -21.78
CA TYR A 66 5.13 6.77 -22.90
C TYR A 66 3.63 7.04 -23.07
N LYS A 67 3.19 7.11 -24.34
CA LYS A 67 1.80 7.37 -24.69
C LYS A 67 0.95 6.10 -24.57
N GLY A 68 -0.32 6.29 -24.21
CA GLY A 68 -1.31 5.22 -24.12
C GLY A 68 -1.14 4.29 -22.91
N THR A 69 -2.15 3.46 -22.69
CA THR A 69 -2.21 2.53 -21.54
C THR A 69 -1.09 1.49 -21.61
N ALA A 70 -0.82 0.94 -22.80
CA ALA A 70 0.25 -0.05 -23.00
C ALA A 70 1.63 0.54 -22.65
N GLY A 71 1.95 1.73 -23.16
CA GLY A 71 3.18 2.43 -22.84
C GLY A 71 3.29 2.77 -21.35
N SER A 72 2.18 3.19 -20.72
CA SER A 72 2.15 3.47 -19.28
C SER A 72 2.44 2.22 -18.42
N ARG A 73 1.93 1.05 -18.82
CA ARG A 73 2.24 -0.23 -18.13
C ARG A 73 3.72 -0.57 -18.25
N GLN A 74 4.31 -0.40 -19.44
CA GLN A 74 5.76 -0.60 -19.64
C GLN A 74 6.59 0.36 -18.79
N TRP A 75 6.24 1.65 -18.77
CA TRP A 75 6.91 2.66 -17.95
C TRP A 75 6.89 2.30 -16.46
N VAL A 76 5.73 1.88 -15.94
CA VAL A 76 5.61 1.38 -14.56
C VAL A 76 6.51 0.16 -14.34
N GLY A 77 6.48 -0.80 -15.26
CA GLY A 77 7.33 -2.01 -15.19
C GLY A 77 8.81 -1.68 -15.04
N PHE A 78 9.35 -0.78 -15.88
CA PHE A 78 10.74 -0.35 -15.78
C PHE A 78 11.06 0.36 -14.47
N GLY A 79 10.18 1.23 -13.97
CA GLY A 79 10.39 1.90 -12.68
C GLY A 79 10.41 0.92 -11.50
N ILE A 80 9.54 -0.10 -11.50
CA ILE A 80 9.55 -1.16 -10.48
C ILE A 80 10.80 -2.03 -10.59
N MET A 81 11.21 -2.38 -11.81
CA MET A 81 12.43 -3.15 -12.05
C MET A 81 13.67 -2.43 -11.52
N ALA A 82 13.83 -1.13 -11.83
CA ALA A 82 14.93 -0.32 -11.34
C ALA A 82 14.94 -0.22 -9.80
N TYR A 83 13.76 -0.04 -9.17
CA TYR A 83 13.64 -0.05 -7.72
C TYR A 83 14.08 -1.37 -7.11
N ASN A 84 13.58 -2.50 -7.62
CA ASN A 84 13.91 -3.83 -7.11
C ASN A 84 15.40 -4.14 -7.26
N LEU A 85 16.00 -3.80 -8.42
CA LEU A 85 17.42 -4.02 -8.67
C LEU A 85 18.30 -3.28 -7.64
N GLN A 86 18.00 -2.00 -7.38
CA GLN A 86 18.73 -1.24 -6.37
C GLN A 86 18.55 -1.81 -4.97
N ARG A 87 17.34 -2.28 -4.63
CA ARG A 87 17.09 -2.89 -3.32
C ARG A 87 17.87 -4.19 -3.14
N ILE A 88 17.92 -5.04 -4.16
CA ILE A 88 18.72 -6.27 -4.13
C ILE A 88 20.21 -5.94 -3.95
N ALA A 89 20.72 -4.97 -4.70
CA ALA A 89 22.13 -4.54 -4.60
C ALA A 89 22.51 -3.94 -3.22
N GLN A 90 21.53 -3.54 -2.40
CA GLN A 90 21.74 -3.06 -1.02
C GLN A 90 21.59 -4.15 0.04
N LEU A 91 21.07 -5.32 -0.34
CA LEU A 91 20.83 -6.45 0.56
C LEU A 91 21.95 -7.51 0.48
N VAL A 92 22.66 -7.54 -0.64
CA VAL A 92 23.90 -8.29 -0.83
C VAL A 92 25.06 -7.46 -0.28
#